data_AF-A0A1T4PC15-F1
#
_entry.id   AF-A0A1T4PC15-F1
#
_cell.length_a   1.000
_cell.length_b   1.000
_cell.length_c   1.000
_cell.angle_alpha   90.00
_cell.angle_beta   90.00
_cell.angle_gamma   90.00
#
_symmetry.space_group_name_H-M   'P 1'
#
loop_
_entity.id
_entity.type
_entity.pdbx_description
1 polymer ?
#
loop_
_entity_poly.entity_id
_entity_poly.type
_entity_poly.pdbx_seq_one_letter_code
_entity_poly.pdbx_strand_id
1 'polypeptide(L)'
;MSEIIPIKMLYKYLHFSKEPIQEWDNSTDLLKFLYELHDKDGTVLIDKSTKVNTNYRDYGKKVYNRGKKRLLERIEKLKEVAEKNNIMVTGGKENQTGIINFLEDPIFGWAGKYIVAWDGITGEVLAEDAFFSMTHVLEAESDLKCSIELTTNLYYKQACQVLINFLKDLILPLYFCDNIDDFKDWKAGDYKVPPMKGEEGILSKLVNGGVLPKKTSEYIEELYDALYAYVDGSEHFLINKGLHSDDWLGHSFKQEVFYKWCGFIAETISIGMHLMRLNINQYKNSESI
;
A
#
# COMPACT_ATOMS: atom_id res chain seq x y z
N MET A 1 -9.24 26.00 -4.60
CA MET A 1 -8.64 25.03 -3.65
C MET A 1 -7.51 24.33 -4.36
N SER A 2 -6.37 24.11 -3.70
CA SER A 2 -5.27 23.27 -4.21
C SER A 2 -5.74 21.81 -4.31
N GLU A 3 -5.23 21.06 -5.29
CA GLU A 3 -5.42 19.61 -5.35
C GLU A 3 -4.76 18.95 -4.12
N ILE A 4 -5.45 18.06 -3.44
CA ILE A 4 -4.92 17.37 -2.23
C ILE A 4 -3.84 16.37 -2.61
N ILE A 5 -4.08 15.62 -3.69
CA ILE A 5 -3.09 14.76 -4.34
C ILE A 5 -2.93 15.25 -5.78
N PRO A 6 -1.93 16.09 -6.09
CA PRO A 6 -1.73 16.63 -7.42
C PRO A 6 -1.48 15.52 -8.46
N ILE A 7 -2.23 15.49 -9.55
CA ILE A 7 -2.07 14.41 -10.56
C ILE A 7 -0.67 14.38 -11.19
N LYS A 8 -0.09 15.57 -11.39
CA LYS A 8 1.26 15.73 -11.95
C LYS A 8 2.32 15.11 -11.03
N MET A 9 2.10 15.14 -9.72
CA MET A 9 3.01 14.57 -8.74
C MET A 9 3.00 13.04 -8.85
N LEU A 10 1.82 12.41 -8.97
CA LEU A 10 1.73 10.96 -9.19
C LEU A 10 2.44 10.54 -10.49
N TYR A 11 2.16 11.19 -11.62
CA TYR A 11 2.82 10.83 -12.88
C TYR A 11 4.34 11.07 -12.90
N LYS A 12 4.80 12.11 -12.21
CA LYS A 12 6.21 12.51 -12.26
C LYS A 12 7.09 11.78 -11.24
N TYR A 13 6.53 11.44 -10.08
CA TYR A 13 7.33 11.02 -8.93
C TYR A 13 6.92 9.68 -8.30
N LEU A 14 5.82 9.04 -8.74
CA LEU A 14 5.39 7.76 -8.17
C LEU A 14 6.24 6.57 -8.62
N HIS A 15 6.99 6.71 -9.71
CA HIS A 15 7.91 5.68 -10.20
C HIS A 15 9.24 5.71 -9.45
N PHE A 16 9.21 5.26 -8.20
CA PHE A 16 10.40 5.23 -7.35
C PHE A 16 11.50 4.30 -7.87
N SER A 17 12.74 4.77 -7.84
CA SER A 17 13.96 4.02 -8.13
C SER A 17 14.16 2.90 -7.11
N LYS A 18 14.73 1.78 -7.59
CA LYS A 18 15.19 0.69 -6.73
C LYS A 18 16.54 1.06 -6.13
N GLU A 19 16.54 1.44 -4.87
CA GLU A 19 17.76 1.78 -4.12
C GLU A 19 17.66 1.34 -2.65
N PRO A 20 18.77 0.95 -2.02
CA PRO A 20 18.81 0.53 -0.62
C PRO A 20 18.43 1.64 0.36
N ILE A 21 17.91 1.26 1.54
CA ILE A 21 17.54 2.22 2.60
C ILE A 21 18.74 2.99 3.15
N GLN A 22 19.94 2.39 3.15
CA GLN A 22 21.15 3.10 3.57
C GLN A 22 21.52 4.27 2.64
N GLU A 23 21.18 4.17 1.36
CA GLU A 23 21.47 5.20 0.35
C GLU A 23 20.41 6.31 0.33
N TRP A 24 19.33 6.14 1.08
CA TRP A 24 18.29 7.16 1.19
C TRP A 24 18.83 8.45 1.80
N ASP A 25 18.78 9.52 1.01
CA ASP A 25 19.27 10.85 1.37
C ASP A 25 18.30 11.97 0.90
N ASN A 26 18.81 13.21 0.81
CA ASN A 26 18.00 14.36 0.39
C ASN A 26 17.68 14.38 -1.12
N SER A 27 18.31 13.52 -1.91
CA SER A 27 18.13 13.42 -3.36
C SER A 27 17.16 12.32 -3.78
N THR A 28 16.87 11.38 -2.87
CA THR A 28 15.87 10.30 -3.01
C THR A 28 14.54 10.84 -3.56
N ASP A 29 14.03 10.18 -4.59
CA ASP A 29 12.74 10.48 -5.22
C ASP A 29 11.54 10.45 -4.26
N LEU A 30 11.54 9.56 -3.26
CA LEU A 30 10.57 9.55 -2.16
C LEU A 30 10.50 10.91 -1.44
N LEU A 31 11.65 11.52 -1.14
CA LEU A 31 11.65 12.81 -0.46
C LEU A 31 11.10 13.91 -1.37
N LYS A 32 11.43 13.86 -2.68
CA LYS A 32 10.86 14.78 -3.66
C LYS A 32 9.34 14.62 -3.77
N PHE A 33 8.86 13.38 -3.83
CA PHE A 33 7.44 13.06 -3.81
C PHE A 33 6.74 13.65 -2.57
N LEU A 34 7.29 13.42 -1.38
CA LEU A 34 6.72 13.92 -0.12
C LEU A 34 6.77 15.45 -0.06
N TYR A 35 7.83 16.08 -0.54
CA TYR A 35 7.88 17.53 -0.63
C TYR A 35 6.79 18.11 -1.51
N GLU A 36 6.57 17.54 -2.68
CA GLU A 36 5.56 18.01 -3.63
C GLU A 36 4.13 17.71 -3.16
N LEU A 37 3.93 16.60 -2.43
CA LEU A 37 2.65 16.28 -1.79
C LEU A 37 2.27 17.33 -0.73
N HIS A 38 3.25 17.79 0.06
CA HIS A 38 3.05 18.75 1.15
C HIS A 38 3.39 20.20 0.77
N ASP A 39 3.67 20.50 -0.51
CA ASP A 39 3.99 21.86 -0.97
C ASP A 39 2.72 22.71 -1.07
N LYS A 40 2.16 23.00 0.11
CA LYS A 40 0.96 23.80 0.30
C LYS A 40 1.30 24.95 1.23
N ASP A 41 0.93 26.16 0.80
CA ASP A 41 0.93 27.32 1.68
C ASP A 41 -0.22 27.20 2.68
N GLY A 42 0.09 27.50 3.93
CA GLY A 42 -0.84 27.45 5.05
C GLY A 42 -0.70 28.67 5.95
N THR A 43 -1.64 28.81 6.87
CA THR A 43 -1.62 29.87 7.87
C THR A 43 -1.84 29.28 9.25
N VAL A 44 -0.86 29.47 10.14
CA VAL A 44 -0.96 29.05 11.54
C VAL A 44 -1.30 30.26 12.39
N LEU A 45 -2.31 30.11 13.26
CA LEU A 45 -2.60 31.07 14.31
C LEU A 45 -1.71 30.75 15.52
N ILE A 46 -0.71 31.61 15.78
CA ILE A 46 0.18 31.46 16.95
C ILE A 46 -0.51 32.00 18.21
N ASP A 47 -1.40 32.98 18.03
CA ASP A 47 -2.31 33.50 19.06
C ASP A 47 -3.62 33.95 18.37
N LYS A 48 -4.61 34.45 19.12
CA LYS A 48 -5.92 34.88 18.59
C LYS A 48 -5.85 36.00 17.53
N SER A 49 -4.67 36.58 17.30
CA SER A 49 -4.43 37.75 16.45
C SER A 49 -3.30 37.58 15.43
N THR A 50 -2.36 36.65 15.66
CA THR A 50 -1.15 36.51 14.85
C THR A 50 -1.26 35.30 13.93
N LYS A 51 -1.52 35.58 12.66
CA LYS A 51 -1.47 34.63 11.54
C LYS A 51 -0.08 34.64 10.92
N VAL A 52 0.60 33.50 10.93
CA VAL A 52 1.88 33.32 10.25
C VAL A 52 1.69 32.39 9.07
N ASN A 53 2.13 32.85 7.90
CA ASN A 53 2.18 32.01 6.71
C ASN A 53 3.30 30.98 6.87
N THR A 54 2.96 29.71 6.68
CA THR A 54 3.90 28.58 6.71
C THR A 54 3.78 27.83 5.41
N ASN A 55 4.87 27.21 4.97
CA ASN A 55 4.81 26.21 3.91
C ASN A 55 4.98 24.83 4.55
N TYR A 56 4.07 23.90 4.25
CA TYR A 56 4.07 22.58 4.88
C TYR A 56 5.05 21.59 4.25
N ARG A 57 5.85 21.98 3.25
CA ARG A 57 6.85 21.14 2.59
C ARG A 57 7.82 20.49 3.58
N ASP A 58 8.22 21.19 4.63
CA ASP A 58 9.08 20.63 5.68
C ASP A 58 8.45 19.46 6.44
N TYR A 59 7.11 19.35 6.42
CA TYR A 59 6.40 18.19 6.94
C TYR A 59 6.73 16.92 6.13
N GLY A 60 6.94 17.03 4.81
CA GLY A 60 7.40 15.91 3.98
C GLY A 60 8.73 15.32 4.47
N LYS A 61 9.65 16.17 4.97
CA LYS A 61 10.89 15.67 5.59
C LYS A 61 10.64 14.93 6.90
N LYS A 62 9.65 15.37 7.70
CA LYS A 62 9.26 14.68 8.94
C LYS A 62 8.66 13.30 8.64
N VAL A 63 7.78 13.19 7.65
CA VAL A 63 7.23 11.91 7.19
C VAL A 63 8.34 10.99 6.71
N TYR A 64 9.24 11.48 5.86
CA TYR A 64 10.40 10.74 5.37
C TYR A 64 11.28 10.20 6.51
N ASN A 65 11.68 11.05 7.45
CA ASN A 65 12.55 10.64 8.56
C ASN A 65 11.86 9.62 9.48
N ARG A 66 10.58 9.82 9.77
CA ARG A 66 9.77 8.89 10.58
C ARG A 66 9.61 7.55 9.88
N GLY A 67 9.33 7.56 8.58
CA GLY A 67 9.21 6.38 7.74
C GLY A 67 10.50 5.57 7.70
N LYS A 68 11.63 6.24 7.42
CA LYS A 68 12.97 5.61 7.45
C LYS A 68 13.24 4.96 8.81
N LYS A 69 12.96 5.67 9.92
CA LYS A 69 13.14 5.12 11.27
C LYS A 69 12.32 3.85 11.51
N ARG A 70 11.02 3.87 11.16
CA ARG A 70 10.13 2.69 11.29
C ARG A 70 10.59 1.51 10.45
N LEU A 71 11.10 1.75 9.24
CA LEU A 71 11.65 0.69 8.40
C LEU A 71 12.92 0.08 9.01
N LEU A 72 13.79 0.89 9.61
CA LEU A 72 14.97 0.38 10.33
C LEU A 72 14.57 -0.48 11.53
N GLU A 73 13.59 -0.04 12.33
CA GLU A 73 13.04 -0.84 13.44
C GLU A 73 12.46 -2.19 12.94
N ARG A 74 11.81 -2.19 11.76
CA ARG A 74 11.30 -3.41 11.12
C ARG A 74 12.39 -4.33 10.59
N ILE A 75 13.47 -3.77 10.04
CA ILE A 75 14.63 -4.56 9.59
C ILE A 75 15.19 -5.37 10.75
N GLU A 76 15.39 -4.74 11.91
CA GLU A 76 15.95 -5.43 13.07
C GLU A 76 15.05 -6.58 13.54
N LYS A 77 13.74 -6.35 13.61
CA LYS A 77 12.78 -7.41 13.94
C LYS A 77 12.73 -8.53 12.90
N LEU A 78 12.75 -8.18 11.61
CA LEU A 78 12.73 -9.16 10.53
C LEU A 78 14.01 -10.02 10.53
N LYS A 79 15.18 -9.42 10.77
CA LYS A 79 16.43 -10.16 10.96
C LYS A 79 16.33 -11.12 12.14
N GLU A 80 15.90 -10.65 13.30
CA GLU A 80 15.74 -11.47 14.50
C GLU A 80 14.82 -12.68 14.24
N VAL A 81 13.65 -12.44 13.64
CA VAL A 81 12.70 -13.52 13.31
C VAL A 81 13.30 -14.48 12.28
N ALA A 82 13.94 -13.95 11.23
CA ALA A 82 14.57 -14.77 10.20
C ALA A 82 15.67 -15.66 10.79
N GLU A 83 16.54 -15.12 11.63
CA GLU A 83 17.63 -15.84 12.30
C GLU A 83 17.10 -16.91 13.25
N LYS A 84 16.12 -16.56 14.10
CA LYS A 84 15.49 -17.49 15.05
C LYS A 84 14.83 -18.68 14.37
N ASN A 85 14.25 -18.45 13.20
CA ASN A 85 13.56 -19.48 12.43
C ASN A 85 14.42 -20.10 11.31
N ASN A 86 15.71 -19.75 11.23
CA ASN A 86 16.66 -20.37 10.30
C ASN A 86 17.12 -21.75 10.81
N ILE A 87 16.20 -22.54 11.37
CA ILE A 87 16.48 -23.89 11.85
C ILE A 87 16.50 -24.80 10.63
N MET A 88 17.69 -25.31 10.31
CA MET A 88 17.90 -26.28 9.24
C MET A 88 17.04 -27.53 9.51
N VAL A 89 15.90 -27.65 8.83
CA VAL A 89 15.26 -28.95 8.66
C VAL A 89 16.10 -29.70 7.64
N THR A 90 16.80 -30.72 8.10
CA THR A 90 17.67 -31.58 7.30
C THR A 90 16.88 -32.20 6.15
N GLY A 91 17.08 -31.70 4.92
CA GLY A 91 16.48 -32.33 3.73
C GLY A 91 16.51 -31.48 2.45
N GLY A 92 16.19 -30.18 2.54
CA GLY A 92 15.89 -29.39 1.35
C GLY A 92 17.11 -28.93 0.54
N LYS A 93 17.09 -29.20 -0.77
CA LYS A 93 18.10 -28.73 -1.74
C LYS A 93 17.75 -27.38 -2.38
N GLU A 94 16.53 -26.85 -2.18
CA GLU A 94 16.18 -25.51 -2.67
C GLU A 94 17.06 -24.45 -2.00
N ASN A 95 17.82 -23.74 -2.84
CA ASN A 95 18.68 -22.59 -2.58
C ASN A 95 18.67 -22.07 -1.14
N GLN A 96 19.71 -22.42 -0.39
CA GLN A 96 20.10 -21.81 0.88
C GLN A 96 20.56 -20.35 0.66
N THR A 97 19.72 -19.50 0.06
CA THR A 97 19.99 -18.06 0.06
C THR A 97 19.96 -17.60 1.51
N GLY A 98 21.12 -17.20 2.02
CA GLY A 98 21.23 -16.66 3.37
C GLY A 98 20.27 -15.48 3.58
N ILE A 99 20.01 -15.16 4.85
CA ILE A 99 19.25 -13.96 5.21
C ILE A 99 19.93 -12.76 4.56
N ILE A 100 19.19 -12.02 3.73
CA ILE A 100 19.72 -10.87 3.01
C ILE A 100 20.05 -9.73 3.98
N ASN A 101 20.98 -8.87 3.59
CA ASN A 101 21.16 -7.61 4.29
C ASN A 101 20.06 -6.63 3.86
N PHE A 102 18.93 -6.64 4.58
CA PHE A 102 17.77 -5.79 4.26
C PHE A 102 18.07 -4.29 4.16
N LEU A 103 19.10 -3.81 4.88
CA LEU A 103 19.50 -2.39 4.84
C LEU A 103 20.15 -2.02 3.49
N GLU A 104 20.83 -2.98 2.88
CA GLU A 104 21.55 -2.87 1.61
C GLU A 104 20.74 -3.41 0.42
N ASP A 105 19.55 -3.95 0.68
CA ASP A 105 18.72 -4.58 -0.34
C ASP A 105 17.89 -3.54 -1.12
N PRO A 106 18.10 -3.39 -2.45
CA PRO A 106 17.41 -2.38 -3.24
C PRO A 106 15.93 -2.71 -3.49
N ILE A 107 15.52 -3.98 -3.41
CA ILE A 107 14.12 -4.39 -3.62
C ILE A 107 13.29 -4.04 -2.38
N PHE A 108 13.82 -4.31 -1.19
CA PHE A 108 13.19 -3.90 0.06
C PHE A 108 13.19 -2.38 0.23
N GLY A 109 14.30 -1.71 -0.12
CA GLY A 109 14.34 -0.25 -0.14
C GLY A 109 13.28 0.33 -1.08
N TRP A 110 13.14 -0.20 -2.29
CA TRP A 110 12.06 0.20 -3.19
C TRP A 110 10.65 0.04 -2.61
N ALA A 111 10.31 -1.14 -2.06
CA ALA A 111 9.01 -1.36 -1.41
C ALA A 111 8.81 -0.43 -0.20
N GLY A 112 9.87 -0.19 0.57
CA GLY A 112 9.90 0.76 1.68
C GLY A 112 9.51 2.16 1.26
N LYS A 113 9.89 2.62 0.06
CA LYS A 113 9.48 3.94 -0.43
C LYS A 113 7.97 4.04 -0.60
N TYR A 114 7.33 3.04 -1.18
CA TYR A 114 5.87 3.02 -1.32
C TYR A 114 5.18 3.02 0.04
N ILE A 115 5.66 2.21 1.00
CA ILE A 115 5.12 2.18 2.37
C ILE A 115 5.16 3.58 3.01
N VAL A 116 6.27 4.32 2.86
CA VAL A 116 6.40 5.67 3.42
C VAL A 116 5.60 6.71 2.64
N ALA A 117 5.49 6.55 1.31
CA ALA A 117 4.66 7.41 0.48
C ALA A 117 3.18 7.30 0.86
N TRP A 118 2.72 6.08 1.15
CA TRP A 118 1.36 5.83 1.64
C TRP A 118 1.06 6.58 2.95
N ASP A 119 1.96 6.51 3.93
CA ASP A 119 1.85 7.25 5.20
C ASP A 119 1.67 8.77 4.96
N GLY A 120 2.33 9.32 3.93
CA GLY A 120 2.17 10.71 3.52
C GLY A 120 0.79 11.00 2.91
N ILE A 121 0.36 10.16 1.97
CA ILE A 121 -0.91 10.29 1.25
C ILE A 121 -2.10 10.19 2.20
N THR A 122 -2.13 9.17 3.06
CA THR A 122 -3.21 9.01 4.04
C THR A 122 -3.21 10.16 5.04
N GLY A 123 -2.03 10.61 5.49
CA GLY A 123 -1.89 11.78 6.35
C GLY A 123 -2.55 13.03 5.77
N GLU A 124 -2.34 13.32 4.49
CA GLU A 124 -2.97 14.47 3.81
C GLU A 124 -4.48 14.30 3.63
N VAL A 125 -4.91 13.10 3.20
CA VAL A 125 -6.33 12.80 2.99
C VAL A 125 -7.12 12.97 4.28
N LEU A 126 -6.58 12.48 5.41
CA LEU A 126 -7.19 12.60 6.72
C LEU A 126 -7.16 14.03 7.25
N ALA A 127 -6.08 14.78 7.01
CA ALA A 127 -5.94 16.15 7.48
C ALA A 127 -6.90 17.13 6.77
N GLU A 128 -7.25 16.84 5.52
CA GLU A 128 -8.11 17.68 4.68
C GLU A 128 -9.57 17.20 4.65
N ASP A 129 -9.93 16.18 5.45
CA ASP A 129 -11.28 15.56 5.47
C ASP A 129 -11.76 15.13 4.07
N ALA A 130 -10.84 14.62 3.27
CA ALA A 130 -11.02 14.48 1.83
C ALA A 130 -11.27 13.04 1.41
N PHE A 131 -12.38 12.48 1.86
CA PHE A 131 -12.76 11.10 1.57
C PHE A 131 -14.28 10.96 1.58
N PHE A 132 -14.79 10.02 0.80
CA PHE A 132 -16.19 9.63 0.92
C PHE A 132 -16.45 8.80 2.19
N SER A 133 -15.49 7.95 2.59
CA SER A 133 -15.64 7.05 3.73
C SER A 133 -14.35 6.93 4.55
N MET A 134 -14.33 7.61 5.70
CA MET A 134 -13.23 7.52 6.68
C MET A 134 -12.95 6.07 7.09
N THR A 135 -14.01 5.29 7.30
CA THR A 135 -13.91 3.89 7.75
C THR A 135 -13.06 3.06 6.79
N HIS A 136 -13.30 3.18 5.49
CA HIS A 136 -12.53 2.44 4.49
C HIS A 136 -11.07 2.92 4.40
N VAL A 137 -10.81 4.24 4.54
CA VAL A 137 -9.44 4.77 4.56
C VAL A 137 -8.64 4.21 5.74
N LEU A 138 -9.24 4.16 6.93
CA LEU A 138 -8.61 3.63 8.14
C LEU A 138 -8.46 2.11 8.12
N GLU A 139 -9.42 1.39 7.52
CA GLU A 139 -9.32 -0.06 7.33
C GLU A 139 -8.18 -0.41 6.38
N ALA A 140 -8.09 0.28 5.23
CA ALA A 140 -6.96 0.12 4.31
C ALA A 140 -5.61 0.41 5.00
N GLU A 141 -5.52 1.45 5.85
CA GLU A 141 -4.29 1.69 6.60
C GLU A 141 -3.95 0.54 7.57
N SER A 142 -4.97 -0.04 8.20
CA SER A 142 -4.83 -1.16 9.13
C SER A 142 -4.41 -2.45 8.42
N ASP A 143 -5.03 -2.75 7.29
CA ASP A 143 -4.67 -3.88 6.42
C ASP A 143 -3.23 -3.76 5.92
N LEU A 144 -2.82 -2.59 5.45
CA LEU A 144 -1.43 -2.42 4.99
C LEU A 144 -0.43 -2.67 6.12
N LYS A 145 -0.70 -2.14 7.33
CA LYS A 145 0.13 -2.39 8.51
C LYS A 145 0.16 -3.88 8.87
N CYS A 146 -0.99 -4.55 8.81
CA CYS A 146 -1.13 -5.98 9.07
C CYS A 146 -0.31 -6.81 8.07
N SER A 147 -0.36 -6.50 6.77
CA SER A 147 0.46 -7.15 5.74
C SER A 147 1.96 -7.05 6.05
N ILE A 148 2.42 -5.87 6.46
CA ILE A 148 3.83 -5.65 6.78
C ILE A 148 4.24 -6.40 8.06
N GLU A 149 3.40 -6.41 9.09
CA GLU A 149 3.63 -7.16 10.32
C GLU A 149 3.67 -8.67 10.06
N LEU A 150 2.75 -9.20 9.25
CA LEU A 150 2.74 -10.60 8.85
C LEU A 150 4.02 -10.99 8.10
N THR A 151 4.47 -10.16 7.16
CA THR A 151 5.76 -10.38 6.46
C THR A 151 6.95 -10.31 7.40
N THR A 152 6.94 -9.40 8.37
CA THR A 152 7.98 -9.32 9.42
C THR A 152 8.07 -10.62 10.22
N ASN A 153 6.95 -11.36 10.33
CA ASN A 153 6.85 -12.66 10.96
C ASN A 153 6.85 -13.83 9.95
N LEU A 154 7.34 -13.63 8.72
CA LEU A 154 7.46 -14.66 7.67
C LEU A 154 6.13 -15.28 7.16
N TYR A 155 4.98 -14.67 7.46
CA TYR A 155 3.65 -15.10 7.01
C TYR A 155 3.26 -14.47 5.66
N TYR A 156 4.07 -14.71 4.62
CA TYR A 156 3.92 -14.06 3.31
C TYR A 156 2.58 -14.30 2.60
N LYS A 157 2.03 -15.53 2.71
CA LYS A 157 0.72 -15.87 2.12
C LYS A 157 -0.39 -15.04 2.76
N GLN A 158 -0.44 -14.98 4.09
CA GLN A 158 -1.40 -14.17 4.82
C GLN A 158 -1.17 -12.68 4.54
N ALA A 159 0.08 -12.24 4.45
CA ALA A 159 0.40 -10.86 4.11
C ALA A 159 -0.19 -10.46 2.74
N CYS A 160 -0.11 -11.33 1.74
CA CYS A 160 -0.71 -11.09 0.42
C CYS A 160 -2.24 -11.18 0.45
N GLN A 161 -2.82 -12.06 1.28
CA GLN A 161 -4.27 -12.10 1.49
C GLN A 161 -4.81 -10.79 2.03
N VAL A 162 -4.06 -10.14 2.92
CA VAL A 162 -4.43 -8.82 3.47
C VAL A 162 -4.28 -7.71 2.42
N LEU A 163 -3.31 -7.79 1.49
CA LEU A 163 -3.20 -6.83 0.36
C LEU A 163 -4.44 -6.86 -0.57
N ILE A 164 -5.11 -8.01 -0.68
CA ILE A 164 -6.38 -8.10 -1.41
C ILE A 164 -7.47 -7.27 -0.72
N ASN A 165 -7.53 -7.30 0.60
CA ASN A 165 -8.52 -6.52 1.37
C ASN A 165 -8.21 -5.02 1.28
N PHE A 166 -6.94 -4.63 1.42
CA PHE A 166 -6.48 -3.26 1.17
C PHE A 166 -6.99 -2.70 -0.18
N LEU A 167 -6.89 -3.47 -1.27
CA LEU A 167 -7.40 -3.03 -2.58
C LEU A 167 -8.92 -2.87 -2.56
N LYS A 168 -9.66 -3.79 -1.94
CA LYS A 168 -11.12 -3.71 -1.82
C LYS A 168 -11.55 -2.45 -1.08
N ASP A 169 -10.87 -2.14 0.02
CA ASP A 169 -11.20 -0.97 0.84
C ASP A 169 -10.93 0.35 0.12
N LEU A 170 -10.06 0.38 -0.89
CA LEU A 170 -9.86 1.57 -1.72
C LEU A 170 -10.80 1.65 -2.92
N ILE A 171 -11.32 0.51 -3.39
CA ILE A 171 -12.25 0.46 -4.52
C ILE A 171 -13.70 0.70 -4.08
N LEU A 172 -14.10 0.17 -2.92
CA LEU A 172 -15.47 0.29 -2.41
C LEU A 172 -15.96 1.73 -2.25
N PRO A 173 -15.18 2.67 -1.70
CA PRO A 173 -15.58 4.07 -1.61
C PRO A 173 -15.86 4.71 -2.98
N LEU A 174 -15.16 4.31 -4.04
CA LEU A 174 -15.44 4.81 -5.40
C LEU A 174 -16.82 4.35 -5.89
N TYR A 175 -17.18 3.09 -5.60
CA TYR A 175 -18.47 2.54 -5.96
C TYR A 175 -19.59 3.18 -5.15
N PHE A 176 -19.42 3.25 -3.83
CA PHE A 176 -20.43 3.79 -2.93
C PHE A 176 -20.68 5.29 -3.09
N CYS A 177 -19.69 6.05 -3.57
CA CYS A 177 -19.86 7.48 -3.82
C CYS A 177 -20.99 7.78 -4.82
N ASP A 178 -21.18 6.92 -5.82
CA ASP A 178 -22.28 7.06 -6.80
C ASP A 178 -23.51 6.21 -6.43
N ASN A 179 -23.41 5.36 -5.40
CA ASN A 179 -24.44 4.41 -4.97
C ASN A 179 -24.71 4.59 -3.46
N ILE A 180 -25.23 5.77 -3.09
CA ILE A 180 -25.40 6.17 -1.68
C ILE A 180 -26.36 5.25 -0.92
N ASP A 181 -27.40 4.71 -1.56
CA ASP A 181 -28.33 3.80 -0.89
C ASP A 181 -27.67 2.45 -0.58
N ASP A 182 -26.87 1.90 -1.50
CA ASP A 182 -26.04 0.71 -1.24
C ASP A 182 -25.07 0.96 -0.06
N PHE A 183 -24.53 2.18 0.05
CA PHE A 183 -23.67 2.55 1.18
C PHE A 183 -24.42 2.57 2.51
N LYS A 184 -25.68 3.03 2.53
CA LYS A 184 -26.53 3.00 3.73
C LYS A 184 -26.81 1.57 4.16
N ASP A 185 -27.16 0.70 3.21
CA ASP A 185 -27.41 -0.72 3.47
C ASP A 185 -26.13 -1.41 3.95
N TRP A 186 -24.96 -1.07 3.39
CA TRP A 186 -23.67 -1.58 3.85
C TRP A 186 -23.36 -1.16 5.29
N LYS A 187 -23.62 0.10 5.65
CA LYS A 187 -23.47 0.57 7.04
C LYS A 187 -24.42 -0.11 8.01
N ALA A 188 -25.60 -0.53 7.55
CA ALA A 188 -26.56 -1.29 8.35
C ALA A 188 -26.21 -2.79 8.48
N GLY A 189 -25.27 -3.28 7.65
CA GLY A 189 -24.93 -4.71 7.56
C GLY A 189 -25.88 -5.50 6.65
N ASP A 190 -26.75 -4.83 5.90
CA ASP A 190 -27.78 -5.42 5.04
C ASP A 190 -27.36 -5.48 3.56
N TYR A 191 -26.13 -5.10 3.24
CA TYR A 191 -25.59 -5.13 1.87
C TYR A 191 -24.58 -6.24 1.66
N LYS A 192 -24.75 -6.97 0.56
CA LYS A 192 -23.76 -7.94 0.07
C LYS A 192 -22.91 -7.31 -1.02
N VAL A 193 -21.64 -7.07 -0.71
CA VAL A 193 -20.67 -6.54 -1.67
C VAL A 193 -20.61 -7.42 -2.93
N PRO A 194 -20.84 -6.87 -4.14
CA PRO A 194 -20.73 -7.60 -5.40
C PRO A 194 -19.30 -8.11 -5.63
N PRO A 195 -19.11 -9.09 -6.54
CA PRO A 195 -17.78 -9.49 -6.97
C PRO A 195 -16.95 -8.29 -7.45
N MET A 196 -15.64 -8.31 -7.20
CA MET A 196 -14.76 -7.23 -7.67
C MET A 196 -14.67 -7.21 -9.20
N LYS A 197 -14.61 -8.41 -9.81
CA LYS A 197 -14.44 -8.65 -11.25
C LYS A 197 -15.71 -9.20 -11.90
N GLY A 198 -15.71 -9.23 -13.24
CA GLY A 198 -16.80 -9.74 -14.07
C GLY A 198 -17.70 -8.65 -14.63
N GLU A 199 -18.58 -9.01 -15.57
CA GLU A 199 -19.45 -8.04 -16.26
C GLU A 199 -20.32 -7.23 -15.28
N GLU A 200 -20.82 -7.88 -14.23
CA GLU A 200 -21.59 -7.29 -13.13
C GLU A 200 -20.75 -6.90 -11.91
N GLY A 201 -19.42 -7.00 -12.02
CA GLY A 201 -18.48 -6.69 -10.96
C GLY A 201 -18.30 -5.20 -10.73
N ILE A 202 -17.77 -4.84 -9.54
CA ILE A 202 -17.57 -3.44 -9.14
C ILE A 202 -16.69 -2.70 -10.15
N LEU A 203 -15.60 -3.31 -10.63
CA LEU A 203 -14.69 -2.69 -11.58
C LEU A 203 -15.37 -2.36 -12.92
N SER A 204 -16.15 -3.29 -13.47
CA SER A 204 -16.94 -3.06 -14.70
C SER A 204 -17.91 -1.89 -14.52
N LYS A 205 -18.62 -1.84 -13.38
CA LYS A 205 -19.54 -0.74 -13.05
C LYS A 205 -18.82 0.61 -12.96
N LEU A 206 -17.64 0.66 -12.32
CA LEU A 206 -16.83 1.88 -12.21
C LEU A 206 -16.29 2.37 -13.57
N VAL A 207 -15.94 1.45 -14.47
CA VAL A 207 -15.54 1.81 -15.85
C VAL A 207 -16.73 2.34 -16.64
N ASN A 208 -17.88 1.66 -16.58
CA ASN A 208 -19.10 2.07 -17.29
C ASN A 208 -19.65 3.41 -16.78
N GLY A 209 -19.48 3.70 -15.48
CA GLY A 209 -19.80 4.99 -14.87
C GLY A 209 -18.80 6.11 -15.16
N GLY A 210 -17.68 5.81 -15.83
CA GLY A 210 -16.64 6.81 -16.14
C GLY A 210 -15.78 7.24 -14.95
N VAL A 211 -15.88 6.56 -13.80
CA VAL A 211 -15.08 6.84 -12.59
C VAL A 211 -13.66 6.31 -12.75
N LEU A 212 -13.53 5.12 -13.35
CA LEU A 212 -12.25 4.43 -13.52
C LEU A 212 -11.88 4.30 -15.01
N PRO A 213 -10.68 4.71 -15.43
CA PRO A 213 -10.22 4.42 -16.79
C PRO A 213 -10.09 2.91 -17.02
N LYS A 214 -10.51 2.43 -18.20
CA LYS A 214 -10.46 1.00 -18.57
C LYS A 214 -9.09 0.36 -18.33
N LYS A 215 -8.01 1.05 -18.72
CA LYS A 215 -6.63 0.58 -18.52
C LYS A 215 -6.26 0.42 -17.03
N THR A 216 -6.78 1.31 -16.18
CA THR A 216 -6.56 1.23 -14.72
C THR A 216 -7.34 0.04 -14.14
N SER A 217 -8.57 -0.19 -14.62
CA SER A 217 -9.35 -1.38 -14.27
C SER A 217 -8.64 -2.68 -14.64
N GLU A 218 -8.15 -2.78 -15.88
CA GLU A 218 -7.39 -3.96 -16.36
C GLU A 218 -6.17 -4.22 -15.48
N TYR A 219 -5.42 -3.17 -15.14
CA TYR A 219 -4.26 -3.30 -14.25
C TYR A 219 -4.64 -3.77 -12.83
N ILE A 220 -5.75 -3.27 -12.28
CA ILE A 220 -6.26 -3.73 -10.97
C ILE A 220 -6.65 -5.21 -11.07
N GLU A 221 -7.33 -5.62 -12.14
CA GLU A 221 -7.73 -7.01 -12.34
C GLU A 221 -6.54 -7.96 -12.45
N GLU A 222 -5.48 -7.56 -13.16
CA GLU A 222 -4.23 -8.32 -13.28
C GLU A 222 -3.53 -8.46 -11.92
N LEU A 223 -3.41 -7.36 -11.16
CA LEU A 223 -2.81 -7.38 -9.83
C LEU A 223 -3.63 -8.25 -8.87
N TYR A 224 -4.96 -8.13 -8.92
CA TYR A 224 -5.88 -8.92 -8.11
C TYR A 224 -5.74 -10.41 -8.44
N ASP A 225 -5.68 -10.79 -9.72
CA ASP A 225 -5.45 -12.18 -10.13
C ASP A 225 -4.08 -12.69 -9.68
N ALA A 226 -3.03 -11.87 -9.77
CA ALA A 226 -1.70 -12.26 -9.32
C ALA A 226 -1.64 -12.49 -7.80
N LEU A 227 -2.32 -11.65 -7.01
CA LEU A 227 -2.46 -11.83 -5.57
C LEU A 227 -3.25 -13.11 -5.24
N TYR A 228 -4.39 -13.35 -5.90
CA TYR A 228 -5.17 -14.57 -5.69
C TYR A 228 -4.42 -15.83 -6.14
N ALA A 229 -3.70 -15.79 -7.26
CA ALA A 229 -2.86 -16.90 -7.71
C ALA A 229 -1.73 -17.19 -6.71
N TYR A 230 -1.20 -16.17 -6.05
CA TYR A 230 -0.22 -16.36 -4.99
C TYR A 230 -0.84 -16.97 -3.71
N VAL A 231 -2.05 -16.57 -3.34
CA VAL A 231 -2.71 -17.07 -2.12
C VAL A 231 -3.32 -18.45 -2.33
N ASP A 232 -4.08 -18.64 -3.41
CA ASP A 232 -4.93 -19.81 -3.68
C ASP A 232 -4.41 -20.70 -4.80
N GLY A 233 -3.28 -20.35 -5.42
CA GLY A 233 -2.74 -21.10 -6.56
C GLY A 233 -2.04 -22.40 -6.18
N SER A 234 -1.11 -22.81 -7.05
CA SER A 234 -0.43 -24.11 -6.98
C SER A 234 0.41 -24.30 -5.71
N GLU A 235 0.78 -25.56 -5.43
CA GLU A 235 1.65 -25.93 -4.30
C GLU A 235 2.89 -25.04 -4.17
N HIS A 236 3.44 -24.54 -5.28
CA HIS A 236 4.57 -23.62 -5.32
C HIS A 236 4.43 -22.39 -4.39
N PHE A 237 3.21 -21.95 -4.08
CA PHE A 237 2.95 -20.80 -3.22
C PHE A 237 2.45 -21.18 -1.81
N LEU A 238 2.31 -22.47 -1.52
CA LEU A 238 1.93 -22.92 -0.18
C LEU A 238 3.08 -22.74 0.80
N ILE A 239 2.73 -22.33 2.02
CA ILE A 239 3.68 -22.14 3.13
C ILE A 239 4.48 -23.43 3.39
N ASN A 240 3.80 -24.58 3.26
CA ASN A 240 4.34 -25.91 3.50
C ASN A 240 4.66 -26.68 2.21
N LYS A 241 4.98 -25.97 1.11
CA LYS A 241 5.40 -26.61 -0.15
C LYS A 241 6.58 -27.56 0.06
N GLY A 242 6.67 -28.61 -0.76
CA GLY A 242 7.82 -29.53 -0.74
C GLY A 242 7.80 -30.53 0.41
N LEU A 243 6.68 -30.63 1.15
CA LEU A 243 6.52 -31.63 2.22
C LEU A 243 6.64 -33.06 1.69
N HIS A 244 6.28 -33.28 0.43
CA HIS A 244 6.33 -34.58 -0.23
C HIS A 244 7.63 -34.81 -1.02
N SER A 245 8.49 -33.81 -1.19
CA SER A 245 9.73 -33.87 -1.97
C SER A 245 11.00 -33.70 -1.14
N ASP A 246 10.88 -33.72 0.20
CA ASP A 246 11.95 -33.38 1.17
C ASP A 246 12.54 -31.96 0.99
N ASP A 247 11.92 -31.11 0.18
CA ASP A 247 12.31 -29.71 -0.06
C ASP A 247 11.61 -28.72 0.89
N TRP A 248 10.88 -29.22 1.90
CA TRP A 248 10.19 -28.38 2.86
C TRP A 248 11.18 -27.64 3.76
N LEU A 249 11.30 -26.34 3.51
CA LEU A 249 12.19 -25.45 4.29
C LEU A 249 11.58 -24.97 5.62
N GLY A 250 10.40 -25.47 6.01
CA GLY A 250 9.73 -25.01 7.23
C GLY A 250 9.28 -23.54 7.17
N HIS A 251 9.04 -22.99 8.37
CA HIS A 251 8.73 -21.58 8.60
C HIS A 251 10.01 -20.74 8.60
N SER A 252 10.74 -20.73 7.49
CA SER A 252 12.03 -20.02 7.36
C SER A 252 11.93 -18.81 6.43
N PHE A 253 12.97 -17.96 6.45
CA PHE A 253 13.10 -16.87 5.51
C PHE A 253 13.35 -17.40 4.10
N LYS A 254 12.58 -16.91 3.12
CA LYS A 254 12.66 -17.31 1.72
C LYS A 254 12.79 -16.05 0.87
N GLN A 255 14.00 -15.76 0.37
CA GLN A 255 14.31 -14.50 -0.32
C GLN A 255 13.38 -14.23 -1.51
N GLU A 256 13.14 -15.22 -2.37
CA GLU A 256 12.25 -15.07 -3.53
C GLU A 256 10.80 -14.75 -3.12
N VAL A 257 10.33 -15.35 -2.03
CA VAL A 257 8.98 -15.15 -1.50
C VAL A 257 8.85 -13.75 -0.90
N PHE A 258 9.87 -13.30 -0.19
CA PHE A 258 9.98 -11.93 0.33
C PHE A 258 10.02 -10.89 -0.79
N TYR A 259 10.79 -11.12 -1.86
CA TYR A 259 10.82 -10.23 -3.02
C TYR A 259 9.51 -10.19 -3.79
N LYS A 260 8.80 -11.32 -3.92
CA LYS A 260 7.44 -11.34 -4.49
C LYS A 260 6.50 -10.44 -3.69
N TRP A 261 6.53 -10.54 -2.35
CA TRP A 261 5.74 -9.63 -1.50
C TRP A 261 6.16 -8.16 -1.67
N CYS A 262 7.46 -7.86 -1.76
CA CYS A 262 7.95 -6.49 -2.03
C CYS A 262 7.40 -5.94 -3.35
N GLY A 263 7.32 -6.76 -4.39
CA GLY A 263 6.62 -6.47 -5.65
C GLY A 263 5.16 -6.12 -5.43
N PHE A 264 4.41 -7.04 -4.83
CA PHE A 264 2.98 -6.88 -4.63
C PHE A 264 2.62 -5.68 -3.77
N ILE A 265 3.31 -5.44 -2.66
CA ILE A 265 3.00 -4.30 -1.79
C ILE A 265 3.27 -2.97 -2.49
N ALA A 266 4.36 -2.86 -3.26
CA ALA A 266 4.68 -1.64 -4.01
C ALA A 266 3.63 -1.36 -5.08
N GLU A 267 3.26 -2.36 -5.87
CA GLU A 267 2.23 -2.23 -6.92
C GLU A 267 0.85 -1.91 -6.33
N THR A 268 0.49 -2.59 -5.24
CA THR A 268 -0.78 -2.40 -4.51
C THR A 268 -0.89 -0.99 -3.92
N ILE A 269 0.17 -0.49 -3.28
CA ILE A 269 0.21 0.88 -2.76
C ILE A 269 0.18 1.89 -3.91
N SER A 270 0.93 1.64 -4.99
CA SER A 270 0.97 2.50 -6.18
C SER A 270 -0.43 2.75 -6.74
N ILE A 271 -1.17 1.68 -7.01
CA ILE A 271 -2.55 1.79 -7.49
C ILE A 271 -3.47 2.38 -6.42
N GLY A 272 -3.25 2.06 -5.14
CA GLY A 272 -3.99 2.63 -4.03
C GLY A 272 -3.91 4.16 -3.98
N MET A 273 -2.74 4.75 -4.24
CA MET A 273 -2.58 6.21 -4.30
C MET A 273 -3.36 6.84 -5.46
N HIS A 274 -3.43 6.16 -6.60
CA HIS A 274 -4.28 6.58 -7.72
C HIS A 274 -5.78 6.50 -7.37
N LEU A 275 -6.21 5.40 -6.75
CA LEU A 275 -7.60 5.19 -6.33
C LEU A 275 -8.03 6.22 -5.28
N MET A 276 -7.18 6.52 -4.31
CA MET A 276 -7.41 7.54 -3.29
C MET A 276 -7.64 8.91 -3.94
N ARG A 277 -6.80 9.27 -4.92
CA ARG A 277 -6.99 10.51 -5.69
C ARG A 277 -8.33 10.53 -6.44
N LEU A 278 -8.73 9.42 -7.05
CA LEU A 278 -10.02 9.33 -7.73
C LEU A 278 -11.17 9.55 -6.73
N ASN A 279 -11.10 8.95 -5.54
CA ASN A 279 -12.14 9.10 -4.53
C ASN A 279 -12.27 10.54 -4.04
N ILE A 280 -11.14 11.22 -3.79
CA ILE A 280 -11.14 12.65 -3.44
C ILE A 280 -11.87 13.49 -4.49
N ASN A 281 -11.58 13.25 -5.78
CA ASN A 281 -12.19 14.04 -6.85
C ASN A 281 -13.69 13.75 -7.01
N GLN A 282 -14.06 12.48 -6.92
CA GLN A 282 -15.46 12.07 -7.00
C GLN A 282 -16.27 12.66 -5.83
N TYR A 283 -15.75 12.55 -4.61
CA TYR A 283 -16.35 13.11 -3.40
C TYR A 283 -16.56 14.63 -3.53
N LYS A 284 -15.52 15.38 -3.91
CA LYS A 284 -15.62 16.85 -4.09
C LYS A 284 -16.62 17.26 -5.16
N ASN A 285 -16.74 16.49 -6.25
CA ASN A 285 -17.73 16.76 -7.28
C ASN A 285 -19.16 16.49 -6.79
N SER A 286 -19.34 15.49 -5.90
CA SER A 286 -20.64 15.18 -5.31
C SER A 286 -21.12 16.25 -4.30
N GLU A 287 -20.21 16.93 -3.59
CA GLU A 287 -20.54 18.05 -2.69
C GLU A 287 -20.86 19.37 -3.42
N SER A 288 -20.51 19.46 -4.71
CA SER A 288 -20.68 20.69 -5.51
C SER A 288 -22.05 20.78 -6.21
N ILE A 289 -22.94 19.81 -5.97
CA ILE A 289 -24.31 19.71 -6.50
C ILE A 289 -25.29 19.99 -5.36
#